data_AF-A0A1V4RRT3-F1
#
_entry.id   AF-A0A1V4RRT3-F1
#
_cell.length_a   1.000
_cell.length_b   1.000
_cell.length_c   1.000
_cell.angle_alpha   90.00
_cell.angle_beta   90.00
_cell.angle_gamma   90.00
#
_symmetry.space_group_name_H-M   'P 1'
#
loop_
_entity.id
_entity.type
_entity.pdbx_description
1 polymer ?
#
loop_
_entity_poly.entity_id
_entity_poly.type
_entity_poly.pdbx_seq_one_letter_code
_entity_poly.pdbx_strand_id
1 'polypeptide(L)'
;MQIVYISKRPKILEETIRYIENLVSFITEVVVICPENLLQEFKFQSRLKIRLFSDQELLGKRDHAVKVADHQMKNWLLRASLADHHAIEDEFIMADDDSRPLVNIPLGYFKNGGKYNSFYFYRLENWYKRESAYDWGQHNTCEVLRKKGYTTFSFSSHMPQIINKAFWGEAVKAFDEIGMKRSIDEWSVYFNFCLKEFTKYFNKPKTFDTLCWPALPSDWPYDVRPKGFYFENFYPELYGKNMLFQGIPTQFNRERHLEYTVEKVKRRLKIQSEYDQMKGLLGLSYDFSQKLELFYDEIHFEKEGYHFFIANLPKIIFARANSDVDMDIHIETKGKSLNRDNLKGRKAIKLSLHWLDQHGICFNFGWRRHLLPDVLLNNKSAPMVLRIPIRNRKPGIYMVALDMVKGNGSWFDGENFSFKILLYVYG
;
A
#
# COMPACT_ATOMS: atom_id res chain seq x y z
N MET A 1 12.80 27.72 -3.08
CA MET A 1 11.76 26.87 -3.71
C MET A 1 10.79 26.43 -2.63
N GLN A 2 9.51 26.32 -2.99
CA GLN A 2 8.45 25.83 -2.12
C GLN A 2 8.37 24.31 -2.06
N ILE A 3 7.95 23.80 -0.90
CA ILE A 3 7.37 22.47 -0.74
C ILE A 3 5.90 22.59 -0.29
N VAL A 4 5.01 21.84 -0.93
CA VAL A 4 3.55 21.93 -0.73
C VAL A 4 3.02 20.62 -0.18
N TYR A 5 2.27 20.72 0.92
CA TYR A 5 1.63 19.60 1.62
C TYR A 5 0.11 19.79 1.70
N ILE A 6 -0.62 18.67 1.62
CA ILE A 6 -1.99 18.56 2.12
C ILE A 6 -1.93 17.72 3.39
N SER A 7 -2.38 18.25 4.52
CA SER A 7 -2.30 17.54 5.79
C SER A 7 -3.48 17.80 6.71
N LYS A 8 -3.84 16.77 7.47
CA LYS A 8 -4.71 16.83 8.66
C LYS A 8 -3.99 16.34 9.92
N ARG A 9 -2.66 16.18 9.86
CA ARG A 9 -1.84 15.53 10.90
C ARG A 9 -0.73 16.48 11.37
N PRO A 10 -1.05 17.53 12.15
CA PRO A 10 -0.10 18.59 12.50
C PRO A 10 1.20 18.05 13.11
N LYS A 11 1.11 17.09 14.04
CA LYS A 11 2.28 16.47 14.68
C LYS A 11 3.17 15.69 13.72
N ILE A 12 2.58 14.96 12.77
CA ILE A 12 3.33 14.18 11.78
C ILE A 12 4.07 15.13 10.85
N LEU A 13 3.36 16.16 10.35
CA LEU A 13 3.94 17.15 9.45
C LEU A 13 5.03 17.98 10.13
N GLU A 14 4.84 18.40 11.39
CA GLU A 14 5.86 19.11 12.16
C GLU A 14 7.17 18.32 12.22
N GLU A 15 7.10 17.03 12.59
CA GLU A 15 8.27 16.16 12.58
C GLU A 15 8.87 16.04 11.19
N THR A 16 8.07 15.82 10.15
CA THR A 16 8.56 15.73 8.76
C THR A 16 9.28 17.00 8.32
N ILE A 17 8.77 18.18 8.67
CA ILE A 17 9.40 19.47 8.36
C ILE A 17 10.76 19.61 9.05
N ARG A 18 10.96 19.05 10.25
CA ARG A 18 12.30 19.00 10.87
C ARG A 18 13.31 18.24 10.02
N TYR A 19 12.90 17.16 9.36
CA TYR A 19 13.77 16.44 8.42
C TYR A 19 14.04 17.30 7.18
N ILE A 20 13.01 17.92 6.58
CA ILE A 20 13.15 18.80 5.42
C ILE A 20 14.11 19.97 5.69
N GLU A 21 13.93 20.67 6.82
CA GLU A 21 14.76 21.79 7.27
C GLU A 21 16.26 21.47 7.31
N ASN A 22 16.61 20.21 7.56
CA ASN A 22 17.99 19.80 7.79
C ASN A 22 18.60 19.01 6.63
N LEU A 23 17.77 18.45 5.74
CA LEU A 23 18.20 17.55 4.68
C LEU A 23 17.84 18.01 3.27
N VAL A 24 17.07 19.09 3.11
CA VAL A 24 16.64 19.58 1.80
C VAL A 24 16.87 21.08 1.71
N SER A 25 18.15 21.48 1.60
CA SER A 25 18.60 22.85 1.81
C SER A 25 18.10 23.88 0.79
N PHE A 26 17.58 23.45 -0.36
CA PHE A 26 17.05 24.35 -1.40
C PHE A 26 15.57 24.74 -1.17
N ILE A 27 14.90 24.08 -0.22
CA ILE A 27 13.56 24.45 0.22
C ILE A 27 13.68 25.62 1.19
N THR A 28 12.89 26.66 0.95
CA THR A 28 12.90 27.91 1.72
C THR A 28 11.53 28.24 2.31
N GLU A 29 10.46 27.67 1.75
CA GLU A 29 9.08 27.90 2.18
C GLU A 29 8.30 26.58 2.15
N VAL A 30 7.49 26.37 3.19
CA VAL A 30 6.52 25.29 3.30
C VAL A 30 5.13 25.88 3.15
N VAL A 31 4.36 25.33 2.21
CA VAL A 31 2.95 25.62 2.03
C VAL A 31 2.15 24.44 2.56
N VAL A 32 1.24 24.68 3.50
CA VAL A 32 0.38 23.64 4.07
C VAL A 32 -1.07 23.98 3.79
N ILE A 33 -1.78 23.01 3.23
CA ILE A 33 -3.22 23.05 3.01
C ILE A 33 -3.85 22.09 4.01
N CYS A 34 -4.69 22.62 4.89
CA CYS A 34 -5.30 21.84 5.97
C CYS A 34 -6.77 22.24 6.18
N PRO A 35 -7.56 21.43 6.89
CA PRO A 35 -8.88 21.85 7.36
C PRO A 35 -8.81 23.17 8.15
N GLU A 36 -9.76 24.07 7.92
CA GLU A 36 -9.81 25.40 8.59
C GLU A 36 -9.70 25.31 10.11
N ASN A 37 -10.39 24.33 10.71
CA ASN A 37 -10.39 24.11 12.16
C ASN A 37 -9.01 23.67 12.72
N LEU A 38 -8.06 23.28 11.87
CA LEU A 38 -6.71 22.87 12.28
C LEU A 38 -5.65 23.96 12.03
N LEU A 39 -5.98 25.09 11.41
CA LEU A 39 -5.00 26.13 11.04
C LEU A 39 -4.11 26.58 12.21
N GLN A 40 -4.65 26.65 13.42
CA GLN A 40 -3.89 27.04 14.60
C GLN A 40 -2.90 25.96 15.05
N GLU A 41 -3.21 24.67 14.83
CA GLU A 41 -2.36 23.54 15.20
C GLU A 41 -1.13 23.40 14.29
N PHE A 42 -1.17 23.96 13.08
CA PHE A 42 -0.04 23.99 12.14
C PHE A 42 0.92 25.17 12.35
N LYS A 43 0.74 25.96 13.42
CA LYS A 43 1.67 27.04 13.80
C LYS A 43 2.81 26.51 14.66
N PHE A 44 3.67 25.67 14.10
CA PHE A 44 4.89 25.21 14.77
C PHE A 44 6.11 26.07 14.41
N GLN A 45 7.13 26.05 15.27
CA GLN A 45 8.35 26.83 15.07
C GLN A 45 9.19 26.22 13.96
N SER A 46 9.53 26.98 12.92
CA SER A 46 10.34 26.51 11.80
C SER A 46 11.34 27.57 11.36
N ARG A 47 12.49 27.15 10.84
CA ARG A 47 13.43 28.02 10.10
C ARG A 47 12.93 28.33 8.69
N LEU A 48 12.07 27.47 8.14
CA LEU A 48 11.42 27.69 6.86
C LEU A 48 10.25 28.64 7.09
N LYS A 49 9.97 29.46 6.08
CA LYS A 49 8.73 30.23 6.05
C LYS A 49 7.56 29.26 5.95
N ILE A 50 6.59 29.32 6.86
CA ILE A 50 5.37 28.51 6.79
C ILE A 50 4.22 29.39 6.30
N ARG A 51 3.53 28.96 5.24
CA ARG A 51 2.30 29.55 4.74
C ARG A 51 1.17 28.52 4.86
N LEU A 52 0.07 28.93 5.47
CA LEU A 52 -1.07 28.06 5.75
C LEU A 52 -2.28 28.51 4.93
N PHE A 53 -2.99 27.55 4.36
CA PHE A 53 -4.24 27.75 3.62
C PHE A 53 -5.28 26.77 4.14
N SER A 54 -6.54 27.20 4.27
CA SER A 54 -7.61 26.24 4.50
C SER A 54 -7.94 25.48 3.22
N ASP A 55 -8.51 24.27 3.35
CA ASP A 55 -9.03 23.57 2.17
C ASP A 55 -10.15 24.38 1.49
N GLN A 56 -10.99 25.09 2.24
CA GLN A 56 -12.04 25.97 1.69
C GLN A 56 -11.45 27.12 0.86
N GLU A 57 -10.39 27.77 1.35
CA GLU A 57 -9.72 28.87 0.66
C GLU A 57 -9.16 28.40 -0.69
N LEU A 58 -8.53 27.23 -0.72
CA LEU A 58 -7.95 26.68 -1.93
C LEU A 58 -9.00 26.16 -2.92
N LEU A 59 -10.06 25.53 -2.44
CA LEU A 59 -11.11 24.97 -3.29
C LEU A 59 -11.98 26.06 -3.90
N GLY A 60 -12.24 27.15 -3.17
CA GLY A 60 -13.12 28.23 -3.60
C GLY A 60 -14.47 27.68 -4.10
N LYS A 61 -14.79 27.92 -5.38
CA LYS A 61 -16.04 27.43 -6.01
C LYS A 61 -16.14 25.90 -6.09
N ARG A 62 -15.03 25.16 -5.96
CA ARG A 62 -14.98 23.69 -5.99
C ARG A 62 -15.35 23.04 -4.64
N ASP A 63 -15.55 23.83 -3.56
CA ASP A 63 -15.81 23.32 -2.22
C ASP A 63 -17.03 22.38 -2.15
N HIS A 64 -18.09 22.68 -2.91
CA HIS A 64 -19.30 21.85 -2.95
C HIS A 64 -19.05 20.42 -3.45
N ALA A 65 -18.09 20.22 -4.36
CA ALA A 65 -17.75 18.90 -4.88
C ALA A 65 -17.00 18.04 -3.84
N VAL A 66 -16.31 18.67 -2.89
CA VAL A 66 -15.53 17.96 -1.85
C VAL A 66 -16.42 17.33 -0.78
N LYS A 67 -17.60 17.89 -0.50
CA LYS A 67 -18.51 17.38 0.55
C LYS A 67 -19.05 15.97 0.27
N VAL A 68 -19.01 15.51 -0.97
CA VAL A 68 -19.45 14.18 -1.42
C VAL A 68 -18.32 13.31 -1.96
N ALA A 69 -17.07 13.81 -1.94
CA ALA A 69 -15.91 13.14 -2.51
C ALA A 69 -15.32 12.09 -1.55
N ASP A 70 -14.79 11.00 -2.11
CA ASP A 70 -13.90 10.10 -1.38
C ASP A 70 -12.53 10.76 -1.13
N HIS A 71 -11.68 10.12 -0.31
CA HIS A 71 -10.36 10.65 0.02
C HIS A 71 -9.47 10.91 -1.21
N GLN A 72 -9.54 10.04 -2.22
CA GLN A 72 -8.71 10.15 -3.42
C GLN A 72 -9.19 11.29 -4.32
N MET A 73 -10.51 11.43 -4.48
CA MET A 73 -11.12 12.54 -5.21
C MET A 73 -10.86 13.87 -4.51
N LYS A 74 -10.90 13.92 -3.16
CA LYS A 74 -10.51 15.12 -2.41
C LYS A 74 -9.06 15.53 -2.69
N ASN A 75 -8.12 14.57 -2.76
CA ASN A 75 -6.73 14.84 -3.11
C ASN A 75 -6.59 15.43 -4.52
N TRP A 76 -7.27 14.85 -5.52
CA TRP A 76 -7.31 15.40 -6.87
C TRP A 76 -7.78 16.86 -6.85
N LEU A 77 -8.92 17.14 -6.23
CA LEU A 77 -9.54 18.47 -6.23
C LEU A 77 -8.65 19.52 -5.60
N LEU A 78 -8.07 19.22 -4.43
CA LEU A 78 -7.17 20.14 -3.74
C LEU A 78 -5.91 20.42 -4.55
N ARG A 79 -5.30 19.38 -5.14
CA ARG A 79 -4.07 19.55 -5.92
C ARG A 79 -4.34 20.21 -7.26
N ALA A 80 -5.47 19.93 -7.90
CA ALA A 80 -5.89 20.61 -9.12
C ALA A 80 -6.05 22.12 -8.89
N SER A 81 -6.59 22.54 -7.73
CA SER A 81 -6.69 23.95 -7.36
C SER A 81 -5.33 24.67 -7.22
N LEU A 82 -4.22 23.94 -7.05
CA LEU A 82 -2.88 24.54 -7.01
C LEU A 82 -2.45 25.17 -8.34
N ALA A 83 -2.99 24.68 -9.46
CA ALA A 83 -2.62 25.12 -10.81
C ALA A 83 -2.81 26.64 -11.00
N ASP A 84 -3.85 27.21 -10.40
CA ASP A 84 -4.20 28.63 -10.56
C ASP A 84 -3.96 29.45 -9.28
N HIS A 85 -3.46 28.82 -8.21
CA HIS A 85 -3.34 29.51 -6.92
C HIS A 85 -2.11 30.42 -6.88
N HIS A 86 -2.32 31.73 -6.73
CA HIS A 86 -1.26 32.76 -6.80
C HIS A 86 -0.13 32.59 -5.78
N ALA A 87 -0.38 31.93 -4.66
CA ALA A 87 0.63 31.71 -3.63
C ALA A 87 1.64 30.58 -3.95
N ILE A 88 1.35 29.77 -4.97
CA ILE A 88 2.17 28.63 -5.39
C ILE A 88 3.17 29.09 -6.46
N GLU A 89 4.46 28.82 -6.24
CA GLU A 89 5.55 29.09 -7.18
C GLU A 89 5.41 28.31 -8.50
N ASP A 90 6.05 28.80 -9.56
CA ASP A 90 6.00 28.16 -10.89
C ASP A 90 6.66 26.77 -10.90
N GLU A 91 7.68 26.57 -10.05
CA GLU A 91 8.29 25.28 -9.78
C GLU A 91 8.27 25.02 -8.28
N PHE A 92 7.65 23.93 -7.85
CA PHE A 92 7.55 23.57 -6.45
C PHE A 92 7.69 22.07 -6.26
N ILE A 93 8.04 21.66 -5.04
CA ILE A 93 7.99 20.26 -4.64
C ILE A 93 6.59 19.99 -4.08
N MET A 94 5.89 19.03 -4.65
CA MET A 94 4.68 18.50 -4.05
C MET A 94 5.06 17.31 -3.18
N ALA A 95 4.41 17.09 -2.04
CA ALA A 95 4.76 16.02 -1.10
C ALA A 95 3.58 15.58 -0.21
N ASP A 96 3.66 14.36 0.31
CA ASP A 96 2.80 13.87 1.39
C ASP A 96 3.44 14.17 2.74
N ASP A 97 2.62 14.42 3.77
CA ASP A 97 3.05 14.90 5.09
C ASP A 97 3.84 13.88 5.94
N ASP A 98 3.86 12.61 5.52
CA ASP A 98 4.65 11.53 6.10
C ASP A 98 5.89 11.16 5.27
N SER A 99 6.20 11.90 4.20
CA SER A 99 7.39 11.62 3.39
C SER A 99 8.65 12.31 3.94
N ARG A 100 9.52 11.53 4.59
CA ARG A 100 10.72 12.04 5.28
C ARG A 100 11.99 11.77 4.48
N PRO A 101 12.84 12.77 4.21
CA PRO A 101 14.16 12.51 3.64
C PRO A 101 15.03 11.70 4.62
N LEU A 102 15.78 10.75 4.08
CA LEU A 102 16.69 9.86 4.80
C LEU A 102 18.16 10.29 4.69
N VAL A 103 18.45 11.16 3.73
CA VAL A 103 19.79 11.69 3.41
C VAL A 103 19.64 13.13 2.90
N ASN A 104 20.76 13.83 2.72
CA ASN A 104 20.73 15.14 2.08
C ASN A 104 20.25 15.01 0.62
N ILE A 105 19.23 15.78 0.26
CA ILE A 105 18.60 15.79 -1.06
C ILE A 105 18.97 17.08 -1.80
N PRO A 106 19.81 17.01 -2.85
CA PRO A 106 20.11 18.17 -3.68
C PRO A 106 18.96 18.45 -4.66
N LEU A 107 18.83 19.70 -5.12
CA LEU A 107 17.86 20.06 -6.18
C LEU A 107 18.07 19.22 -7.46
N GLY A 108 19.33 18.87 -7.75
CA GLY A 108 19.73 17.99 -8.84
C GLY A 108 19.04 16.61 -8.84
N TYR A 109 18.55 16.16 -7.68
CA TYR A 109 17.76 14.94 -7.56
C TYR A 109 16.42 15.03 -8.31
N PHE A 110 15.78 16.20 -8.28
CA PHE A 110 14.48 16.45 -8.90
C PHE A 110 14.58 16.96 -10.34
N LYS A 111 15.62 17.74 -10.65
CA LYS A 111 15.82 18.33 -11.99
C LYS A 111 17.29 18.40 -12.32
N ASN A 112 17.70 17.89 -13.48
CA ASN A 112 19.07 17.95 -13.96
C ASN A 112 19.10 18.23 -15.47
N GLY A 113 20.06 19.04 -15.93
CA GLY A 113 20.20 19.42 -17.34
C GLY A 113 18.96 20.15 -17.89
N GLY A 114 18.28 20.94 -17.05
CA GLY A 114 17.03 21.61 -17.41
C GLY A 114 15.80 20.70 -17.49
N LYS A 115 15.94 19.39 -17.24
CA LYS A 115 14.86 18.41 -17.34
C LYS A 115 14.44 17.87 -15.98
N TYR A 116 13.13 17.65 -15.82
CA TYR A 116 12.52 17.09 -14.63
C TYR A 116 12.71 15.57 -14.56
N ASN A 117 12.93 15.06 -13.35
CA ASN A 117 12.88 13.64 -13.04
C ASN A 117 11.50 13.28 -12.49
N SER A 118 11.00 12.13 -12.91
CA SER A 118 9.77 11.52 -12.41
C SER A 118 10.07 10.13 -11.88
N PHE A 119 9.41 9.75 -10.79
CA PHE A 119 9.71 8.54 -10.02
C PHE A 119 8.49 7.64 -9.89
N TYR A 120 8.50 6.51 -10.58
CA TYR A 120 7.41 5.54 -10.58
C TYR A 120 7.75 4.32 -9.72
N PHE A 121 6.74 3.74 -9.09
CA PHE A 121 6.90 2.56 -8.24
C PHE A 121 6.18 1.32 -8.78
N TYR A 122 5.28 1.51 -9.75
CA TYR A 122 4.40 0.44 -10.22
C TYR A 122 3.92 0.70 -11.66
N ARG A 123 3.59 -0.36 -12.40
CA ARG A 123 2.74 -0.27 -13.61
C ARG A 123 1.30 -0.51 -13.22
N LEU A 124 0.43 0.49 -13.41
CA LEU A 124 -0.97 0.46 -12.99
C LEU A 124 -1.74 -0.76 -13.51
N GLU A 125 -1.30 -1.33 -14.63
CA GLU A 125 -1.86 -2.52 -15.27
C GLU A 125 -1.70 -3.78 -14.42
N ASN A 126 -0.66 -3.81 -13.57
CA ASN A 126 -0.35 -4.92 -12.69
C ASN A 126 -0.96 -4.72 -11.28
N TRP A 127 -1.65 -3.60 -11.04
CA TRP A 127 -2.24 -3.31 -9.73
C TRP A 127 -3.47 -4.18 -9.53
N TYR A 128 -3.40 -5.16 -8.63
CA TYR A 128 -4.45 -6.18 -8.48
C TYR A 128 -5.42 -5.89 -7.33
N LYS A 129 -5.01 -5.07 -6.34
CA LYS A 129 -5.82 -4.78 -5.15
C LYS A 129 -7.08 -3.98 -5.48
N ARG A 130 -8.13 -4.17 -4.67
CA ARG A 130 -9.45 -3.52 -4.78
C ARG A 130 -10.11 -3.27 -3.41
N GLU A 131 -9.30 -2.97 -2.41
CA GLU A 131 -9.72 -2.98 -1.00
C GLU A 131 -10.00 -1.56 -0.47
N SER A 132 -9.42 -0.54 -1.09
CA SER A 132 -9.43 0.85 -0.62
C SER A 132 -9.82 1.84 -1.72
N ALA A 133 -10.17 3.06 -1.33
CA ALA A 133 -10.39 4.16 -2.27
C ALA A 133 -9.13 4.46 -3.12
N TYR A 134 -7.94 4.27 -2.55
CA TYR A 134 -6.67 4.37 -3.27
C TYR A 134 -6.59 3.33 -4.39
N ASP A 135 -6.93 2.07 -4.11
CA ASP A 135 -6.92 0.99 -5.11
C ASP A 135 -7.86 1.29 -6.28
N TRP A 136 -9.08 1.71 -5.99
CA TRP A 136 -10.03 2.13 -7.02
C TRP A 136 -9.50 3.32 -7.83
N GLY A 137 -8.83 4.26 -7.18
CA GLY A 137 -8.11 5.35 -7.84
C GLY A 137 -7.04 4.86 -8.83
N GLN A 138 -6.23 3.85 -8.47
CA GLN A 138 -5.23 3.26 -9.36
C GLN A 138 -5.88 2.62 -10.60
N HIS A 139 -6.96 1.83 -10.42
CA HIS A 139 -7.70 1.20 -11.53
C HIS A 139 -8.34 2.23 -12.46
N ASN A 140 -9.03 3.22 -11.89
CA ASN A 140 -9.64 4.32 -12.65
C ASN A 140 -8.57 5.05 -13.47
N THR A 141 -7.45 5.40 -12.83
CA THR A 141 -6.34 6.10 -13.48
C THR A 141 -5.77 5.30 -14.65
N CYS A 142 -5.56 3.98 -14.47
CA CYS A 142 -5.10 3.08 -15.52
C CYS A 142 -6.01 3.14 -16.75
N GLU A 143 -7.32 3.04 -16.53
CA GLU A 143 -8.33 3.09 -17.59
C GLU A 143 -8.31 4.45 -18.32
N VAL A 144 -8.24 5.56 -17.58
CA VAL A 144 -8.22 6.91 -18.17
C VAL A 144 -6.99 7.09 -19.06
N LEU A 145 -5.82 6.75 -18.54
CA LEU A 145 -4.54 6.95 -19.23
C LEU A 145 -4.50 6.11 -20.50
N ARG A 146 -4.91 4.83 -20.43
CA ARG A 146 -5.01 3.95 -21.61
C ARG A 146 -5.95 4.51 -22.66
N LYS A 147 -7.16 4.92 -22.29
CA LYS A 147 -8.15 5.49 -23.22
C LYS A 147 -7.64 6.73 -23.95
N LYS A 148 -6.80 7.54 -23.30
CA LYS A 148 -6.18 8.73 -23.90
C LYS A 148 -4.80 8.46 -24.54
N GLY A 149 -4.36 7.20 -24.58
CA GLY A 149 -3.09 6.78 -25.19
C GLY A 149 -1.85 7.33 -24.48
N TYR A 150 -1.89 7.41 -23.14
CA TYR A 150 -0.72 7.68 -22.30
C TYR A 150 -0.13 6.37 -21.76
N THR A 151 1.10 6.44 -21.25
CA THR A 151 1.67 5.36 -20.43
C THR A 151 0.89 5.21 -19.12
N THR A 152 1.06 4.07 -18.45
CA THR A 152 0.32 3.64 -17.26
C THR A 152 1.22 3.45 -16.04
N PHE A 153 2.26 4.27 -15.92
CA PHE A 153 3.13 4.23 -14.74
C PHE A 153 2.42 4.87 -13.54
N SER A 154 2.52 4.25 -12.37
CA SER A 154 2.06 4.84 -11.12
C SER A 154 3.18 5.65 -10.48
N PHE A 155 2.94 6.96 -10.35
CA PHE A 155 3.89 7.93 -9.80
C PHE A 155 3.58 8.32 -8.35
N SER A 156 2.54 7.78 -7.71
CA SER A 156 2.26 7.99 -6.28
C SER A 156 3.15 7.13 -5.38
N SER A 157 4.46 7.38 -5.46
CA SER A 157 5.51 6.63 -4.79
C SER A 157 5.77 7.08 -3.34
N HIS A 158 4.91 7.93 -2.76
CA HIS A 158 5.06 8.51 -1.41
C HIS A 158 6.44 9.17 -1.16
N MET A 159 7.07 9.67 -2.22
CA MET A 159 8.22 10.57 -2.16
C MET A 159 7.84 11.93 -2.75
N PRO A 160 8.48 13.02 -2.31
CA PRO A 160 8.25 14.33 -2.91
C PRO A 160 8.61 14.28 -4.40
N GLN A 161 7.90 15.03 -5.23
CA GLN A 161 8.29 15.21 -6.64
C GLN A 161 8.08 16.64 -7.09
N ILE A 162 8.92 17.09 -8.02
CA ILE A 162 8.88 18.44 -8.57
C ILE A 162 7.73 18.58 -9.57
N ILE A 163 7.01 19.69 -9.46
CA ILE A 163 5.90 20.06 -10.33
C ILE A 163 6.25 21.38 -10.99
N ASN A 164 6.10 21.42 -12.31
CA ASN A 164 5.99 22.67 -13.07
C ASN A 164 4.51 23.06 -13.12
N LYS A 165 4.16 24.21 -12.53
CA LYS A 165 2.79 24.68 -12.36
C LYS A 165 2.07 24.91 -13.68
N ALA A 166 2.76 25.43 -14.71
CA ALA A 166 2.15 25.63 -16.03
C ALA A 166 1.78 24.28 -16.67
N PHE A 167 2.67 23.29 -16.61
CA PHE A 167 2.39 21.94 -17.12
C PHE A 167 1.29 21.26 -16.30
N TRP A 168 1.24 21.51 -14.99
CA TRP A 168 0.18 21.01 -14.14
C TRP A 168 -1.17 21.62 -14.52
N GLY A 169 -1.24 22.91 -14.82
CA GLY A 169 -2.44 23.55 -15.33
C GLY A 169 -2.95 22.93 -16.63
N GLU A 170 -2.06 22.59 -17.57
CA GLU A 170 -2.44 21.87 -18.79
C GLU A 170 -2.94 20.44 -18.50
N ALA A 171 -2.31 19.73 -17.57
CA ALA A 171 -2.77 18.42 -17.13
C ALA A 171 -4.15 18.50 -16.45
N VAL A 172 -4.37 19.49 -15.58
CA VAL A 172 -5.67 19.73 -14.95
C VAL A 172 -6.72 19.97 -16.02
N LYS A 173 -6.51 20.90 -16.97
CA LYS A 173 -7.46 21.15 -18.07
C LYS A 173 -7.81 19.87 -18.85
N ALA A 174 -6.83 19.01 -19.12
CA ALA A 174 -7.04 17.79 -19.89
C ALA A 174 -7.81 16.67 -19.15
N PHE A 175 -7.90 16.75 -17.81
CA PHE A 175 -8.46 15.71 -16.94
C PHE A 175 -9.53 16.21 -15.95
N ASP A 176 -9.81 17.51 -15.86
CA ASP A 176 -10.66 18.11 -14.82
C ASP A 176 -12.06 17.48 -14.80
N GLU A 177 -12.72 17.39 -15.96
CA GLU A 177 -14.06 16.79 -16.07
C GLU A 177 -14.09 15.35 -15.54
N ILE A 178 -12.99 14.62 -15.75
CA ILE A 178 -12.86 13.24 -15.32
C ILE A 178 -12.63 13.17 -13.81
N GLY A 179 -11.68 13.95 -13.29
CA GLY A 179 -11.37 13.99 -11.86
C GLY A 179 -12.49 14.58 -10.99
N MET A 180 -13.42 15.33 -11.60
CA MET A 180 -14.66 15.77 -10.96
C MET A 180 -15.72 14.67 -10.84
N LYS A 181 -15.59 13.56 -11.58
CA LYS A 181 -16.59 12.47 -11.64
C LYS A 181 -16.10 11.15 -11.07
N ARG A 182 -14.77 10.94 -11.03
CA ARG A 182 -14.16 9.71 -10.50
C ARG A 182 -12.83 10.01 -9.85
N SER A 183 -12.50 9.23 -8.82
CA SER A 183 -11.18 9.25 -8.19
C SER A 183 -10.10 8.82 -9.18
N ILE A 184 -9.12 9.69 -9.37
CA ILE A 184 -7.90 9.45 -10.16
C ILE A 184 -6.69 9.89 -9.35
N ASP A 185 -5.53 9.33 -9.67
CA ASP A 185 -4.25 9.61 -9.04
C ASP A 185 -3.57 10.77 -9.74
N GLU A 186 -3.47 11.90 -9.04
CA GLU A 186 -3.00 13.17 -9.58
C GLU A 186 -1.53 13.11 -10.02
N TRP A 187 -0.69 12.39 -9.30
CA TRP A 187 0.73 12.23 -9.63
C TRP A 187 0.88 11.47 -10.94
N SER A 188 0.16 10.36 -11.05
CA SER A 188 0.20 9.51 -12.22
C SER A 188 -0.39 10.22 -13.44
N VAL A 189 -1.48 10.98 -13.27
CA VAL A 189 -2.01 11.82 -14.34
C VAL A 189 -0.96 12.84 -14.80
N TYR A 190 -0.38 13.62 -13.88
CA TYR A 190 0.58 14.66 -14.21
C TYR A 190 1.78 14.13 -14.99
N PHE A 191 2.47 13.12 -14.46
CA PHE A 191 3.71 12.65 -15.05
C PHE A 191 3.48 11.87 -16.35
N ASN A 192 2.45 11.03 -16.45
CA ASN A 192 2.16 10.36 -17.72
C ASN A 192 1.72 11.35 -18.81
N PHE A 193 0.97 12.40 -18.45
CA PHE A 193 0.65 13.51 -19.36
C PHE A 193 1.92 14.21 -19.83
N CYS A 194 2.77 14.65 -18.91
CA CYS A 194 3.97 15.40 -19.24
C CYS A 194 5.01 14.60 -20.04
N LEU A 195 5.12 13.29 -19.79
CA LEU A 195 6.02 12.43 -20.55
C LEU A 195 5.64 12.34 -22.04
N LYS A 196 4.36 12.55 -22.36
CA LYS A 196 3.85 12.57 -23.74
C LYS A 196 3.83 13.98 -24.34
N GLU A 197 3.24 14.94 -23.64
CA GLU A 197 2.99 16.28 -24.18
C GLU A 197 4.22 17.21 -24.03
N PHE A 198 5.08 16.95 -23.05
CA PHE A 198 6.24 17.76 -22.70
C PHE A 198 7.55 16.97 -22.69
N THR A 199 7.69 15.95 -23.55
CA THR A 199 8.79 14.98 -23.54
C THR A 199 10.19 15.62 -23.51
N LYS A 200 10.39 16.77 -24.17
CA LYS A 200 11.68 17.47 -24.19
C LYS A 200 12.13 17.99 -22.81
N TYR A 201 11.19 18.19 -21.88
CA TYR A 201 11.44 18.71 -20.54
C TYR A 201 11.60 17.61 -19.48
N PHE A 202 11.40 16.34 -19.83
CA PHE A 202 11.47 15.23 -18.88
C PHE A 202 12.61 14.28 -19.23
N ASN A 203 13.27 13.78 -18.19
CA ASN A 203 14.12 12.61 -18.32
C ASN A 203 13.25 11.35 -18.43
N LYS A 204 13.87 10.23 -18.82
CA LYS A 204 13.19 8.93 -18.73
C LYS A 204 12.75 8.68 -17.27
N PRO A 205 11.56 8.09 -17.05
CA PRO A 205 11.09 7.77 -15.70
C PRO A 205 12.11 6.92 -14.95
N LYS A 206 12.31 7.25 -13.67
CA LYS A 206 13.21 6.55 -12.76
C LYS A 206 12.41 5.69 -11.80
N THR A 207 13.03 4.63 -11.30
CA THR A 207 12.48 3.86 -10.19
C THR A 207 12.41 4.75 -8.95
N PHE A 208 11.33 4.65 -8.18
CA PHE A 208 11.21 5.30 -6.89
C PHE A 208 12.31 4.86 -5.90
N ASP A 209 12.53 5.68 -4.85
CA ASP A 209 13.53 5.46 -3.80
C ASP A 209 12.93 5.65 -2.39
N THR A 210 11.71 5.13 -2.17
CA THR A 210 10.96 5.29 -0.90
C THR A 210 11.03 4.03 -0.05
N LEU A 211 11.58 4.16 1.16
CA LEU A 211 11.54 3.14 2.20
C LEU A 211 10.11 2.98 2.70
N CYS A 212 9.71 1.74 3.01
CA CYS A 212 8.37 1.44 3.50
C CYS A 212 7.24 1.84 2.54
N TRP A 213 7.47 1.73 1.22
CA TRP A 213 6.40 1.75 0.23
C TRP A 213 6.46 0.49 -0.63
N PRO A 214 5.79 -0.62 -0.26
CA PRO A 214 4.81 -0.77 0.83
C PRO A 214 5.42 -0.73 2.25
N ALA A 215 4.55 -0.45 3.22
CA ALA A 215 4.89 -0.42 4.65
C ALA A 215 5.53 -1.74 5.09
N LEU A 216 4.89 -2.87 4.75
CA LEU A 216 5.43 -4.21 4.88
C LEU A 216 5.52 -4.91 3.51
N PRO A 217 6.53 -5.76 3.28
CA PRO A 217 6.63 -6.56 2.04
C PRO A 217 5.37 -7.33 1.68
N SER A 218 4.60 -7.75 2.69
CA SER A 218 3.37 -8.52 2.51
C SER A 218 2.16 -7.70 2.09
N ASP A 219 2.24 -6.36 2.14
CA ASP A 219 1.08 -5.53 1.81
C ASP A 219 0.83 -5.59 0.30
N TRP A 220 1.86 -5.44 -0.53
CA TRP A 220 1.81 -5.73 -1.96
C TRP A 220 3.23 -6.01 -2.50
N PRO A 221 3.39 -6.87 -3.50
CA PRO A 221 4.69 -7.14 -4.11
C PRO A 221 5.24 -5.91 -4.83
N TYR A 222 6.56 -5.84 -4.98
CA TYR A 222 7.18 -4.88 -5.89
C TYR A 222 6.92 -5.29 -7.36
N ASP A 223 6.26 -4.43 -8.13
CA ASP A 223 6.35 -4.47 -9.60
C ASP A 223 7.69 -3.88 -10.08
N VAL A 224 8.20 -2.88 -9.36
CA VAL A 224 9.50 -2.25 -9.57
C VAL A 224 10.24 -2.21 -8.24
N ARG A 225 11.53 -2.57 -8.24
CA ARG A 225 12.36 -2.52 -7.02
C ARG A 225 13.15 -1.21 -6.93
N PRO A 226 13.15 -0.54 -5.78
CA PRO A 226 14.00 0.64 -5.56
C PRO A 226 15.47 0.22 -5.55
N LYS A 227 16.35 1.05 -6.09
CA LYS A 227 17.81 0.78 -6.10
C LYS A 227 18.49 1.27 -4.82
N GLY A 228 17.86 2.21 -4.12
CA GLY A 228 18.26 2.73 -2.84
C GLY A 228 17.08 3.43 -2.17
N PHE A 229 17.36 4.10 -1.05
CA PHE A 229 16.32 4.81 -0.31
C PHE A 229 16.79 6.23 0.00
N TYR A 230 16.07 7.21 -0.53
CA TYR A 230 16.29 8.65 -0.28
C TYR A 230 15.19 9.21 0.62
N PHE A 231 14.02 8.58 0.62
CA PHE A 231 12.87 8.97 1.43
C PHE A 231 12.35 7.77 2.20
N GLU A 232 11.61 8.04 3.26
CA GLU A 232 10.81 7.08 4.01
C GLU A 232 9.36 7.53 3.97
N ASN A 233 8.46 6.60 3.67
CA ASN A 233 7.06 6.76 4.02
C ASN A 233 6.88 6.41 5.51
N PHE A 234 6.68 7.44 6.33
CA PHE A 234 6.71 7.31 7.77
C PHE A 234 5.38 6.80 8.34
N TYR A 235 5.43 5.60 8.91
CA TYR A 235 4.34 4.99 9.66
C TYR A 235 4.68 4.95 11.15
N PRO A 236 4.05 5.77 12.02
CA PRO A 236 4.28 5.75 13.46
C PRO A 236 4.17 4.34 14.07
N GLU A 237 3.28 3.51 13.52
CA GLU A 237 3.02 2.15 13.96
C GLU A 237 4.26 1.27 13.82
N LEU A 238 5.11 1.49 12.81
CA LEU A 238 6.33 0.70 12.61
C LEU A 238 7.39 0.95 13.69
N TYR A 239 7.28 2.04 14.44
CA TYR A 239 8.19 2.41 15.52
C TYR A 239 7.72 1.91 16.90
N GLY A 240 6.52 1.33 16.97
CA GLY A 240 5.93 0.81 18.20
C GLY A 240 6.64 -0.43 18.77
N LYS A 241 6.15 -0.89 19.93
CA LYS A 241 6.64 -2.13 20.57
C LYS A 241 6.41 -3.34 19.66
N ASN A 242 7.43 -4.17 19.52
CA ASN A 242 7.48 -5.36 18.65
C ASN A 242 7.34 -5.07 17.15
N MET A 243 7.61 -3.84 16.73
CA MET A 243 7.52 -3.41 15.34
C MET A 243 8.91 -3.17 14.73
N LEU A 244 8.96 -3.04 13.40
CA LEU A 244 10.20 -3.07 12.61
C LEU A 244 11.28 -2.10 13.12
N PHE A 245 10.88 -0.88 13.47
CA PHE A 245 11.77 0.20 13.89
C PHE A 245 11.74 0.45 15.39
N GLN A 246 11.30 -0.53 16.19
CA GLN A 246 11.34 -0.42 17.65
C GLN A 246 12.72 0.07 18.13
N GLY A 247 12.69 1.07 19.02
CA GLY A 247 13.87 1.64 19.66
C GLY A 247 14.60 2.71 18.83
N ILE A 248 14.19 2.95 17.58
CA ILE A 248 14.69 4.07 16.78
C ILE A 248 13.83 5.31 17.09
N PRO A 249 14.41 6.46 17.48
CA PRO A 249 13.64 7.69 17.68
C PRO A 249 13.02 8.20 16.37
N THR A 250 11.81 8.75 16.44
CA THR A 250 11.14 9.36 15.28
C THR A 250 11.60 10.79 15.01
N GLN A 251 11.95 11.52 16.07
CA GLN A 251 12.41 12.91 16.00
C GLN A 251 13.78 13.03 15.31
N PHE A 252 13.96 14.10 14.53
CA PHE A 252 15.23 14.36 13.86
C PHE A 252 16.34 14.64 14.88
N ASN A 253 17.44 13.88 14.79
CA ASN A 253 18.66 14.11 15.56
C ASN A 253 19.83 14.27 14.58
N ARG A 254 20.42 15.47 14.52
CA ARG A 254 21.46 15.79 13.53
C ARG A 254 22.69 14.89 13.63
N GLU A 255 23.08 14.49 14.84
CA GLU A 255 24.30 13.72 15.10
C GLU A 255 24.12 12.23 14.76
N ARG A 256 22.91 11.69 14.99
CA ARG A 256 22.62 10.25 14.86
C ARG A 256 21.72 9.89 13.68
N HIS A 257 21.23 10.87 12.91
CA HIS A 257 20.29 10.62 11.83
C HIS A 257 20.80 9.59 10.81
N LEU A 258 22.08 9.67 10.39
CA LEU A 258 22.64 8.72 9.44
C LEU A 258 22.74 7.30 10.02
N GLU A 259 23.11 7.18 11.31
CA GLU A 259 23.11 5.89 12.03
C GLU A 259 21.71 5.26 12.02
N TYR A 260 20.69 6.05 12.36
CA TYR A 260 19.30 5.61 12.35
C TYR A 260 18.81 5.26 10.95
N THR A 261 19.16 6.03 9.93
CA THR A 261 18.84 5.72 8.53
C THR A 261 19.44 4.38 8.11
N VAL A 262 20.73 4.14 8.38
CA VAL A 262 21.40 2.87 8.05
C VAL A 262 20.71 1.69 8.73
N GLU A 263 20.37 1.82 10.02
CA GLU A 263 19.69 0.76 10.75
C GLU A 263 18.27 0.51 10.21
N LYS A 264 17.50 1.55 9.87
CA LYS A 264 16.18 1.41 9.22
C LYS A 264 16.27 0.66 7.90
N VAL A 265 17.20 1.05 7.02
CA VAL A 265 17.43 0.42 5.72
C VAL A 265 17.82 -1.05 5.91
N LYS A 266 18.76 -1.35 6.81
CA LYS A 266 19.19 -2.72 7.14
C LYS A 266 18.01 -3.58 7.58
N ARG A 267 17.18 -3.11 8.51
CA ARG A 267 16.00 -3.85 8.99
C ARG A 267 14.99 -4.08 7.87
N ARG A 268 14.73 -3.06 7.03
CA ARG A 268 13.79 -3.17 5.90
C ARG A 268 14.27 -4.17 4.85
N LEU A 269 15.57 -4.15 4.51
CA LEU A 269 16.16 -5.08 3.54
C LEU A 269 16.14 -6.51 4.06
N LYS A 270 16.38 -6.71 5.37
CA LYS A 270 16.28 -8.04 6.00
C LYS A 270 14.87 -8.64 5.81
N ILE A 271 13.82 -7.91 6.20
CA ILE A 271 12.45 -8.43 6.05
C ILE A 271 12.02 -8.59 4.59
N GLN A 272 12.54 -7.76 3.68
CA GLN A 272 12.29 -7.91 2.25
C GLN A 272 12.91 -9.19 1.72
N SER A 273 14.16 -9.47 2.08
CA SER A 273 14.86 -10.69 1.68
C SER A 273 14.15 -11.94 2.23
N GLU A 274 13.68 -11.91 3.46
CA GLU A 274 12.92 -13.02 4.06
C GLU A 274 11.60 -13.26 3.32
N TYR A 275 10.88 -12.19 2.97
CA TYR A 275 9.65 -12.28 2.17
C TYR A 275 9.92 -12.81 0.75
N ASP A 276 10.95 -12.33 0.07
CA ASP A 276 11.30 -12.76 -1.29
C ASP A 276 11.69 -14.24 -1.35
N GLN A 277 12.47 -14.70 -0.36
CA GLN A 277 12.79 -16.12 -0.20
C GLN A 277 11.51 -16.94 -0.01
N MET A 278 10.60 -16.49 0.86
CA MET A 278 9.35 -17.18 1.11
C MET A 278 8.48 -17.29 -0.15
N LYS A 279 8.38 -16.20 -0.91
CA LYS A 279 7.66 -16.19 -2.18
C LYS A 279 8.27 -17.15 -3.18
N GLY A 280 9.60 -17.25 -3.23
CA GLY A 280 10.32 -18.22 -4.07
C GLY A 280 10.01 -19.67 -3.69
N LEU A 281 10.00 -20.00 -2.40
CA LEU A 281 9.62 -21.33 -1.92
C LEU A 281 8.17 -21.68 -2.24
N LEU A 282 7.27 -20.71 -2.10
CA LEU A 282 5.88 -20.93 -2.45
C LEU A 282 5.75 -21.23 -3.95
N GLY A 283 6.44 -20.47 -4.81
CA GLY A 283 6.52 -20.79 -6.25
C GLY A 283 7.01 -22.21 -6.51
N LEU A 284 8.09 -22.64 -5.85
CA LEU A 284 8.56 -24.03 -5.92
C LEU A 284 7.53 -25.05 -5.42
N SER A 285 6.76 -24.69 -4.39
CA SER A 285 5.69 -25.54 -3.86
C SER A 285 4.57 -25.74 -4.88
N TYR A 286 4.18 -24.67 -5.58
CA TYR A 286 3.20 -24.74 -6.67
C TYR A 286 3.74 -25.58 -7.85
N ASP A 287 4.97 -25.32 -8.31
CA ASP A 287 5.57 -26.06 -9.42
C ASP A 287 5.73 -27.55 -9.10
N PHE A 288 6.16 -27.88 -7.88
CA PHE A 288 6.29 -29.27 -7.41
C PHE A 288 4.94 -29.95 -7.33
N SER A 289 3.95 -29.27 -6.75
CA SER A 289 2.58 -29.79 -6.64
C SER A 289 1.96 -29.98 -8.02
N GLN A 290 2.29 -29.15 -9.00
CA GLN A 290 1.75 -29.26 -10.35
C GLN A 290 2.32 -30.48 -11.07
N LYS A 291 3.63 -30.67 -10.98
CA LYS A 291 4.32 -31.82 -11.61
C LYS A 291 3.89 -33.17 -11.06
N LEU A 292 3.47 -33.21 -9.80
CA LEU A 292 3.06 -34.44 -9.11
C LEU A 292 1.54 -34.56 -8.93
N GLU A 293 0.75 -33.66 -9.51
CA GLU A 293 -0.72 -33.63 -9.37
C GLU A 293 -1.17 -33.59 -7.89
N LEU A 294 -0.38 -32.90 -7.05
CA LEU A 294 -0.62 -32.73 -5.62
C LEU A 294 -1.37 -31.44 -5.31
N PHE A 295 -2.43 -31.17 -6.07
CA PHE A 295 -3.40 -30.12 -5.75
C PHE A 295 -4.68 -30.72 -5.19
N TYR A 296 -5.41 -29.90 -4.42
CA TYR A 296 -6.84 -30.11 -4.26
C TYR A 296 -7.56 -29.56 -5.50
N ASP A 297 -8.33 -30.42 -6.18
CA ASP A 297 -9.14 -30.01 -7.33
C ASP A 297 -10.11 -28.91 -6.92
N GLU A 298 -10.91 -29.19 -5.89
CA GLU A 298 -11.80 -28.24 -5.23
C GLU A 298 -12.04 -28.71 -3.79
N ILE A 299 -11.99 -27.77 -2.85
CA ILE A 299 -12.33 -27.98 -1.46
C ILE A 299 -13.73 -27.43 -1.24
N HIS A 300 -14.69 -28.31 -0.93
CA HIS A 300 -16.08 -27.94 -0.72
C HIS A 300 -16.43 -27.99 0.77
N PHE A 301 -16.98 -26.89 1.30
CA PHE A 301 -17.61 -26.83 2.62
C PHE A 301 -19.11 -26.57 2.50
N GLU A 302 -19.93 -27.26 3.29
CA GLU A 302 -21.38 -27.12 3.25
C GLU A 302 -22.03 -27.11 4.62
N LYS A 303 -22.81 -26.04 4.89
CA LYS A 303 -23.69 -26.04 6.07
C LYS A 303 -24.89 -25.15 5.87
N GLU A 304 -26.07 -25.63 6.25
CA GLU A 304 -27.32 -24.85 6.27
C GLU A 304 -27.61 -24.12 4.93
N GLY A 305 -27.28 -24.77 3.81
CA GLY A 305 -27.48 -24.26 2.45
C GLY A 305 -26.44 -23.23 1.97
N TYR A 306 -25.38 -22.99 2.75
CA TYR A 306 -24.19 -22.26 2.30
C TYR A 306 -23.18 -23.25 1.73
N HIS A 307 -22.70 -23.00 0.51
CA HIS A 307 -21.64 -23.80 -0.13
C HIS A 307 -20.43 -22.90 -0.41
N PHE A 308 -19.26 -23.32 0.05
CA PHE A 308 -17.99 -22.64 -0.18
C PHE A 308 -17.05 -23.56 -0.94
N PHE A 309 -16.42 -23.03 -1.98
CA PHE A 309 -15.46 -23.74 -2.81
C PHE A 309 -14.12 -23.01 -2.75
N ILE A 310 -13.05 -23.73 -2.42
CA ILE A 310 -11.68 -23.22 -2.49
C ILE A 310 -10.92 -24.03 -3.52
N ALA A 311 -10.33 -23.35 -4.50
CA ALA A 311 -9.53 -23.97 -5.55
C ALA A 311 -8.05 -23.56 -5.45
N ASN A 312 -7.21 -24.27 -6.21
CA ASN A 312 -5.79 -23.96 -6.39
C ASN A 312 -4.95 -24.05 -5.09
N LEU A 313 -5.31 -25.00 -4.21
CA LEU A 313 -4.58 -25.21 -2.97
C LEU A 313 -3.59 -26.38 -3.12
N PRO A 314 -2.27 -26.14 -2.98
CA PRO A 314 -1.29 -27.22 -3.01
C PRO A 314 -1.43 -28.09 -1.75
N LYS A 315 -1.28 -29.40 -1.90
CA LYS A 315 -1.22 -30.36 -0.79
C LYS A 315 0.11 -30.29 -0.05
N ILE A 316 1.15 -29.72 -0.66
CA ILE A 316 2.50 -29.59 -0.11
C ILE A 316 2.98 -28.14 -0.20
N ILE A 317 3.52 -27.62 0.91
CA ILE A 317 4.15 -26.31 0.99
C ILE A 317 5.54 -26.44 1.59
N PHE A 318 6.53 -25.86 0.93
CA PHE A 318 7.87 -25.62 1.47
C PHE A 318 7.88 -24.25 2.15
N ALA A 319 8.44 -24.20 3.35
CA ALA A 319 8.54 -22.96 4.11
C ALA A 319 9.76 -22.94 5.03
N ARG A 320 10.09 -21.76 5.54
CA ARG A 320 11.22 -21.56 6.44
C ARG A 320 10.74 -21.47 7.89
N ALA A 321 11.55 -21.95 8.82
CA ALA A 321 11.32 -21.75 10.24
C ALA A 321 11.23 -20.25 10.55
N ASN A 322 10.28 -19.88 11.41
CA ASN A 322 10.04 -18.50 11.85
C ASN A 322 9.58 -17.51 10.77
N SER A 323 9.00 -17.98 9.66
CA SER A 323 8.37 -17.14 8.64
C SER A 323 6.84 -17.17 8.69
N ASP A 324 6.18 -16.42 7.81
CA ASP A 324 4.75 -16.60 7.48
C ASP A 324 4.65 -16.93 5.98
N VAL A 325 3.78 -17.88 5.60
CA VAL A 325 3.47 -18.19 4.19
C VAL A 325 2.17 -17.50 3.81
N ASP A 326 2.20 -16.68 2.77
CA ASP A 326 1.02 -16.01 2.21
C ASP A 326 0.66 -16.66 0.87
N MET A 327 -0.47 -17.35 0.81
CA MET A 327 -0.94 -18.01 -0.40
C MET A 327 -2.15 -17.30 -0.98
N ASP A 328 -2.10 -17.03 -2.29
CA ASP A 328 -3.27 -16.56 -3.03
C ASP A 328 -4.18 -17.76 -3.32
N ILE A 329 -5.37 -17.75 -2.72
CA ILE A 329 -6.42 -18.74 -2.98
C ILE A 329 -7.64 -18.07 -3.58
N HIS A 330 -8.43 -18.84 -4.30
CA HIS A 330 -9.71 -18.38 -4.85
C HIS A 330 -10.84 -19.03 -4.09
N ILE A 331 -11.76 -18.22 -3.55
CA ILE A 331 -12.95 -18.71 -2.87
C ILE A 331 -14.20 -18.32 -3.66
N GLU A 332 -15.10 -19.28 -3.85
CA GLU A 332 -16.40 -19.11 -4.49
C GLU A 332 -17.52 -19.51 -3.55
N THR A 333 -18.64 -18.79 -3.63
CA THR A 333 -19.85 -19.09 -2.86
C THR A 333 -21.00 -19.46 -3.80
N LYS A 334 -21.70 -20.56 -3.49
CA LYS A 334 -22.95 -20.94 -4.15
C LYS A 334 -24.05 -21.21 -3.12
N GLY A 335 -25.29 -21.17 -3.58
CA GLY A 335 -26.47 -21.45 -2.76
C GLY A 335 -26.99 -20.21 -2.04
N LYS A 336 -27.21 -20.30 -0.73
CA LYS A 336 -27.82 -19.23 0.07
C LYS A 336 -26.94 -17.99 0.08
N SER A 337 -27.50 -16.86 -0.37
CA SER A 337 -26.77 -15.58 -0.39
C SER A 337 -26.25 -15.20 0.99
N LEU A 338 -24.99 -14.78 1.03
CA LEU A 338 -24.38 -14.23 2.23
C LEU A 338 -24.92 -12.82 2.48
N ASN A 339 -25.19 -12.49 3.74
CA ASN A 339 -25.49 -11.13 4.14
C ASN A 339 -24.30 -10.50 4.90
N ARG A 340 -24.38 -9.21 5.21
CA ARG A 340 -23.30 -8.49 5.91
C ARG A 340 -22.97 -9.10 7.28
N ASP A 341 -23.95 -9.65 7.99
CA ASP A 341 -23.73 -10.31 9.29
C ASP A 341 -23.01 -11.66 9.15
N ASN A 342 -23.09 -12.29 7.98
CA ASN A 342 -22.34 -13.50 7.66
C ASN A 342 -20.88 -13.21 7.33
N LEU A 343 -20.52 -11.98 6.97
CA LEU A 343 -19.15 -11.59 6.61
C LEU A 343 -18.47 -10.75 7.71
N LYS A 344 -19.25 -10.10 8.58
CA LYS A 344 -18.75 -9.24 9.67
C LYS A 344 -19.47 -9.51 10.99
N GLY A 345 -18.77 -9.27 12.10
CA GLY A 345 -19.32 -9.37 13.45
C GLY A 345 -19.31 -10.78 14.06
N ARG A 346 -20.12 -10.99 15.10
CA ARG A 346 -20.13 -12.23 15.91
C ARG A 346 -20.65 -13.47 15.17
N LYS A 347 -21.30 -13.29 14.02
CA LYS A 347 -21.82 -14.36 13.16
C LYS A 347 -20.97 -14.56 11.89
N ALA A 348 -19.85 -13.83 11.76
CA ALA A 348 -19.00 -13.93 10.59
C ALA A 348 -18.50 -15.36 10.35
N ILE A 349 -18.66 -15.84 9.12
CA ILE A 349 -18.06 -17.07 8.63
C ILE A 349 -16.59 -16.78 8.33
N LYS A 350 -15.71 -17.70 8.75
CA LYS A 350 -14.25 -17.52 8.66
C LYS A 350 -13.60 -18.80 8.18
N LEU A 351 -12.56 -18.65 7.38
CA LEU A 351 -11.63 -19.74 7.08
C LEU A 351 -10.63 -19.87 8.24
N SER A 352 -10.54 -21.05 8.82
CA SER A 352 -9.79 -21.35 10.05
C SER A 352 -8.64 -22.30 9.75
N LEU A 353 -7.50 -22.04 10.39
CA LEU A 353 -6.29 -22.85 10.30
C LEU A 353 -6.06 -23.62 11.60
N HIS A 354 -5.77 -24.91 11.47
CA HIS A 354 -5.56 -25.83 12.58
C HIS A 354 -4.22 -26.55 12.41
N TRP A 355 -3.37 -26.53 13.44
CA TRP A 355 -2.11 -27.29 13.39
C TRP A 355 -2.32 -28.69 13.92
N LEU A 356 -1.89 -29.68 13.15
CA LEU A 356 -1.95 -31.09 13.50
C LEU A 356 -0.54 -31.64 13.62
N ASP A 357 -0.37 -32.57 14.56
CA ASP A 357 0.85 -33.35 14.67
C ASP A 357 0.94 -34.41 13.55
N GLN A 358 2.00 -35.20 13.58
CA GLN A 358 2.25 -36.28 12.61
C GLN A 358 1.17 -37.37 12.61
N HIS A 359 0.35 -37.47 13.66
CA HIS A 359 -0.76 -38.43 13.77
C HIS A 359 -2.10 -37.81 13.35
N GLY A 360 -2.11 -36.53 12.97
CA GLY A 360 -3.32 -35.81 12.62
C GLY A 360 -4.14 -35.35 13.82
N ILE A 361 -3.53 -35.29 15.01
CA ILE A 361 -4.16 -34.75 16.20
C ILE A 361 -3.92 -33.25 16.24
N CYS A 362 -5.00 -32.47 16.31
CA CYS A 362 -4.91 -31.02 16.40
C CYS A 362 -4.36 -30.59 17.76
N PHE A 363 -3.20 -29.93 17.76
CA PHE A 363 -2.58 -29.38 18.97
C PHE A 363 -2.74 -27.86 19.08
N ASN A 364 -3.31 -27.20 18.06
CA ASN A 364 -3.60 -25.77 18.10
C ASN A 364 -4.85 -25.44 17.26
N PHE A 365 -6.00 -25.32 17.93
CA PHE A 365 -7.28 -25.06 17.30
C PHE A 365 -7.50 -23.58 16.97
N GLY A 366 -7.87 -23.28 15.72
CA GLY A 366 -8.38 -21.96 15.33
C GLY A 366 -7.41 -20.82 15.57
N TRP A 367 -6.10 -21.13 15.55
CA TRP A 367 -5.03 -20.20 15.89
C TRP A 367 -5.04 -18.94 15.02
N ARG A 368 -5.53 -19.08 13.78
CA ARG A 368 -5.80 -17.95 12.89
C ARG A 368 -7.11 -18.17 12.14
N ARG A 369 -7.93 -17.13 12.13
CA ARG A 369 -9.20 -17.09 11.40
C ARG A 369 -9.18 -15.92 10.42
N HIS A 370 -9.43 -16.21 9.15
CA HIS A 370 -9.47 -15.23 8.07
C HIS A 370 -10.92 -14.86 7.78
N LEU A 371 -11.20 -13.56 7.73
CA LEU A 371 -12.51 -13.07 7.30
C LEU A 371 -12.66 -13.29 5.80
N LEU A 372 -13.87 -13.67 5.40
CA LEU A 372 -14.21 -13.80 3.99
C LEU A 372 -14.37 -12.41 3.33
N PRO A 373 -13.99 -12.25 2.05
CA PRO A 373 -14.16 -10.99 1.32
C PRO A 373 -15.62 -10.52 1.23
N ASP A 374 -15.85 -9.21 1.39
CA ASP A 374 -17.19 -8.58 1.27
C ASP A 374 -17.84 -8.78 -0.10
N VAL A 375 -17.04 -9.03 -1.14
CA VAL A 375 -17.53 -9.23 -2.51
C VAL A 375 -18.33 -10.53 -2.68
N LEU A 376 -18.26 -11.46 -1.72
CA LEU A 376 -18.96 -12.75 -1.74
C LEU A 376 -20.46 -12.68 -1.43
N LEU A 377 -21.02 -11.49 -1.11
CA LEU A 377 -22.44 -11.29 -0.78
C LEU A 377 -23.45 -11.81 -1.83
N ASN A 378 -23.04 -12.02 -3.08
CA ASN A 378 -23.93 -12.32 -4.21
C ASN A 378 -23.52 -13.57 -5.01
N ASN A 379 -23.13 -14.67 -4.36
CA ASN A 379 -22.67 -15.91 -5.02
C ASN A 379 -21.57 -15.64 -6.05
N LYS A 380 -20.60 -14.84 -5.63
CA LYS A 380 -19.47 -14.43 -6.45
C LYS A 380 -18.25 -15.21 -6.02
N SER A 381 -17.24 -15.15 -6.87
CA SER A 381 -15.92 -15.64 -6.55
C SER A 381 -14.98 -14.47 -6.26
N ALA A 382 -13.99 -14.71 -5.40
CA ALA A 382 -13.08 -13.68 -4.91
C ALA A 382 -11.68 -14.26 -4.65
N PRO A 383 -10.62 -13.55 -5.05
CA PRO A 383 -9.29 -13.86 -4.54
C PRO A 383 -9.21 -13.49 -3.05
N MET A 384 -8.48 -14.28 -2.28
CA MET A 384 -8.11 -13.98 -0.89
C MET A 384 -6.72 -14.52 -0.55
N VAL A 385 -6.05 -13.89 0.41
CA VAL A 385 -4.74 -14.36 0.89
C VAL A 385 -4.90 -15.22 2.14
N LEU A 386 -4.52 -16.49 2.04
CA LEU A 386 -4.41 -17.41 3.15
C LEU A 386 -3.00 -17.33 3.79
N ARG A 387 -2.90 -16.64 4.94
CA ARG A 387 -1.65 -16.59 5.72
C ARG A 387 -1.52 -17.76 6.69
N ILE A 388 -0.51 -18.60 6.52
CA ILE A 388 -0.10 -19.68 7.43
C ILE A 388 1.14 -19.22 8.22
N PRO A 389 1.02 -18.92 9.53
CA PRO A 389 2.16 -18.41 10.29
C PRO A 389 3.05 -19.55 10.83
N ILE A 390 4.36 -19.51 10.58
CA ILE A 390 5.35 -20.57 10.94
C ILE A 390 6.28 -20.07 12.05
N ARG A 391 5.82 -19.05 12.78
CA ARG A 391 6.53 -18.43 13.91
C ARG A 391 6.75 -19.46 15.02
N ASN A 392 7.98 -19.51 15.55
CA ASN A 392 8.40 -20.42 16.62
C ASN A 392 8.27 -21.91 16.28
N ARG A 393 8.27 -22.27 14.99
CA ARG A 393 8.32 -23.67 14.53
C ARG A 393 9.76 -24.04 14.22
N LYS A 394 10.16 -25.23 14.67
CA LYS A 394 11.48 -25.79 14.35
C LYS A 394 11.45 -26.38 12.93
N PRO A 395 12.60 -26.64 12.30
CA PRO A 395 12.64 -27.43 11.09
C PRO A 395 11.97 -28.80 11.31
N GLY A 396 11.17 -29.25 10.36
CA GLY A 396 10.40 -30.48 10.45
C GLY A 396 9.22 -30.52 9.49
N ILE A 397 8.47 -31.62 9.55
CA ILE A 397 7.24 -31.81 8.78
C ILE A 397 6.05 -31.52 9.70
N TYR A 398 5.16 -30.67 9.25
CA TYR A 398 3.94 -30.32 9.95
C TYR A 398 2.73 -30.54 9.07
N MET A 399 1.57 -30.64 9.68
CA MET A 399 0.32 -30.68 8.95
C MET A 399 -0.57 -29.52 9.40
N VAL A 400 -1.19 -28.85 8.44
CA VAL A 400 -2.15 -27.78 8.70
C VAL A 400 -3.45 -28.13 8.02
N ALA A 401 -4.53 -28.11 8.79
CA ALA A 401 -5.88 -28.30 8.25
C ALA A 401 -6.60 -26.98 8.07
N LEU A 402 -7.45 -26.96 7.05
CA LEU A 402 -8.36 -25.86 6.75
C LEU A 402 -9.78 -26.27 7.06
N ASP A 403 -10.52 -25.34 7.66
CA ASP A 403 -11.94 -25.53 7.95
C ASP A 403 -12.70 -24.21 7.90
N MET A 404 -14.01 -24.27 7.72
CA MET A 404 -14.91 -23.13 7.79
C MET A 404 -15.59 -23.11 9.16
N VAL A 405 -15.54 -21.96 9.84
CA VAL A 405 -16.13 -21.78 11.17
C VAL A 405 -17.02 -20.55 11.21
N LYS A 406 -18.15 -20.65 11.89
CA LYS A 406 -19.01 -19.50 12.22
C LYS A 406 -18.39 -18.70 13.38
N GLY A 407 -18.79 -17.44 13.51
CA GLY A 407 -18.24 -16.55 14.54
C GLY A 407 -18.51 -16.99 15.98
N ASN A 408 -19.49 -17.87 16.21
CA ASN A 408 -19.73 -18.55 17.49
C ASN A 408 -18.85 -19.80 17.73
N GLY A 409 -17.93 -20.12 16.81
CA GLY A 409 -17.03 -21.27 16.91
C GLY A 409 -17.58 -22.58 16.35
N SER A 410 -18.81 -22.61 15.82
CA SER A 410 -19.36 -23.83 15.23
C SER A 410 -18.78 -24.11 13.83
N TRP A 411 -18.43 -25.37 13.60
CA TRP A 411 -17.83 -25.89 12.36
C TRP A 411 -18.84 -26.06 11.23
N PHE A 412 -18.39 -26.00 9.97
CA PHE A 412 -19.24 -26.26 8.80
C PHE A 412 -19.44 -27.76 8.55
N ASP A 413 -18.38 -28.56 8.49
CA ASP A 413 -18.46 -29.98 8.09
C ASP A 413 -18.21 -31.00 9.23
N GLY A 414 -18.44 -30.59 10.49
CA GLY A 414 -18.08 -31.39 11.67
C GLY A 414 -16.58 -31.33 11.98
N GLU A 415 -16.12 -31.96 13.07
CA GLU A 415 -14.70 -31.91 13.50
C GLU A 415 -13.78 -32.85 12.69
N ASN A 416 -14.09 -33.08 11.42
CA ASN A 416 -13.30 -33.91 10.53
C ASN A 416 -12.43 -33.00 9.67
N PHE A 417 -11.14 -32.88 10.04
CA PHE A 417 -10.12 -32.14 9.29
C PHE A 417 -9.86 -32.77 7.90
N SER A 418 -10.80 -32.59 6.98
CA SER A 418 -10.83 -33.26 5.67
C SER A 418 -9.73 -32.76 4.73
N PHE A 419 -9.26 -31.53 4.93
CA PHE A 419 -8.28 -30.89 4.06
C PHE A 419 -7.01 -30.58 4.86
N LYS A 420 -5.89 -31.17 4.44
CA LYS A 420 -4.62 -31.20 5.15
C LYS A 420 -3.48 -30.83 4.21
N ILE A 421 -2.83 -29.73 4.51
CA ILE A 421 -1.62 -29.30 3.81
C ILE A 421 -0.41 -29.81 4.58
N LEU A 422 0.50 -30.48 3.90
CA LEU A 422 1.78 -30.90 4.44
C LEU A 422 2.79 -29.75 4.30
N LEU A 423 3.34 -29.29 5.42
CA LEU A 423 4.30 -28.20 5.50
C LEU A 423 5.69 -28.75 5.79
N TYR A 424 6.61 -28.60 4.84
CA TYR A 424 8.02 -28.89 5.02
C TYR A 424 8.74 -27.62 5.46
N VAL A 425 9.06 -27.54 6.76
CA VAL A 425 9.73 -26.40 7.37
C VAL A 425 11.24 -26.67 7.44
N TYR A 426 12.06 -25.81 6.85
CA TYR A 426 13.52 -25.90 6.93
C TYR A 426 14.15 -24.73 7.70
N GLY A 427 15.43 -24.84 8.10
CA GLY A 427 16.15 -23.84 8.94
C GLY A 427 16.67 -22.62 8.20
#